data_AF-A0A1Q3D902-F1
#
_entry.id   AF-A0A1Q3D902-F1
#
_cell.length_a   1.000
_cell.length_b   1.000
_cell.length_c   1.000
_cell.angle_alpha   90.00
_cell.angle_beta   90.00
_cell.angle_gamma   90.00
#
_symmetry.space_group_name_H-M   'P 1'
#
loop_
_entity.id
_entity.type
_entity.pdbx_description
1 polymer ?
#
loop_
_entity_poly.entity_id
_entity_poly.type
_entity_poly.pdbx_seq_one_letter_code
_entity_poly.pdbx_strand_id
1 'polypeptide(L)' 'MTKSLTNRLYLKQRLYTLQMKKGMSVKEHIENFNKVIHDLKNTNIKIDDEDQALILLCSL' A
#
# COMPACT_ATOMS: atom_id res chain seq x y z
N MET A 1 -20.10 11.28 -6.87
CA MET A 1 -18.66 11.63 -6.98
C MET A 1 -17.88 11.52 -5.67
N THR A 2 -18.49 11.13 -4.54
CA THR A 2 -17.82 10.97 -3.23
C THR A 2 -17.08 9.63 -3.06
N LYS A 3 -17.54 8.57 -3.73
CA LYS A 3 -16.95 7.23 -3.62
C LYS A 3 -15.47 7.16 -4.03
N SER A 4 -15.02 7.92 -5.03
CA SER A 4 -13.62 7.87 -5.48
C SER A 4 -12.66 8.55 -4.51
N LEU A 5 -13.06 9.65 -3.87
CA LEU A 5 -12.23 10.35 -2.90
C LEU A 5 -12.07 9.56 -1.60
N THR A 6 -13.17 9.01 -1.08
CA THR A 6 -13.14 8.13 0.10
C THR A 6 -12.32 6.88 -0.17
N ASN A 7 -12.43 6.27 -1.36
CA ASN A 7 -11.64 5.09 -1.72
C ASN A 7 -10.13 5.41 -1.82
N ARG A 8 -9.78 6.57 -2.36
CA ARG A 8 -8.38 7.06 -2.42
C ARG A 8 -7.77 7.25 -1.03
N LEU A 9 -8.51 7.90 -0.12
CA LEU A 9 -8.07 8.11 1.27
C LEU A 9 -7.93 6.78 2.02
N TYR A 10 -8.88 5.88 1.82
CA TYR A 10 -8.83 4.53 2.41
C TYR A 10 -7.61 3.73 1.95
N LEU A 11 -7.31 3.74 0.64
CA LEU A 11 -6.14 3.03 0.11
C LEU A 11 -4.82 3.61 0.63
N LYS A 12 -4.72 4.94 0.75
CA LYS A 12 -3.55 5.58 1.38
C LYS A 12 -3.41 5.16 2.84
N GLN A 13 -4.50 5.21 3.60
CA GLN A 13 -4.49 4.75 5.00
C GLN A 13 -4.01 3.30 5.08
N ARG A 14 -4.59 2.40 4.27
CA ARG A 14 -4.21 0.98 4.22
C ARG A 14 -2.73 0.77 3.90
N LEU A 15 -2.15 1.56 3.02
CA LEU A 15 -0.73 1.50 2.69
C LEU A 15 0.14 1.89 3.90
N TYR A 16 -0.14 3.03 4.53
CA TYR A 16 0.67 3.54 5.64
C TYR A 16 0.50 2.72 6.94
N THR A 17 -0.62 2.01 7.08
CA THR A 17 -0.85 1.10 8.20
C THR A 17 -0.49 -0.35 7.88
N LEU A 18 0.02 -0.64 6.67
CA LEU A 18 0.44 -1.98 6.32
C LEU A 18 1.63 -2.35 7.21
N GLN A 19 1.55 -3.49 7.86
CA GLN A 19 2.56 -4.00 8.77
C GLN A 19 2.62 -5.52 8.62
N MET A 20 3.84 -6.06 8.60
CA MET A 20 4.06 -7.49 8.53
C MET A 20 3.59 -8.14 9.83
N LYS A 21 2.80 -9.20 9.69
CA LYS A 21 2.30 -9.95 10.85
C LYS A 21 3.34 -10.98 11.30
N LYS A 22 3.45 -11.20 12.61
CA LYS A 22 4.30 -12.27 13.16
C LYS A 22 3.86 -13.63 12.57
N GLY A 23 4.80 -14.32 11.91
CA GLY A 23 4.55 -15.61 11.24
C GLY A 23 4.13 -15.50 9.76
N MET A 24 3.94 -14.29 9.22
CA MET A 24 3.81 -14.06 7.78
C MET A 24 5.19 -14.13 7.11
N SER A 25 5.26 -14.68 5.90
CA SER A 25 6.51 -14.60 5.14
C SER A 25 6.71 -13.21 4.54
N VAL A 26 7.98 -12.78 4.40
CA VAL A 26 8.32 -11.52 3.72
C VAL A 26 7.74 -11.48 2.29
N LYS A 27 7.71 -12.63 1.60
CA LYS A 27 7.12 -12.75 0.27
C LYS A 27 5.62 -12.43 0.27
N GLU A 28 4.85 -13.02 1.18
CA GLU A 28 3.41 -12.73 1.30
C GLU A 28 3.15 -11.26 1.65
N HIS A 29 4.01 -10.66 2.49
CA HIS A 29 3.91 -9.24 2.82
C HIS A 29 4.16 -8.36 1.59
N ILE A 30 5.22 -8.64 0.82
CA ILE A 30 5.52 -7.94 -0.44
C ILE A 30 4.38 -8.09 -1.45
N GLU A 31 3.79 -9.28 -1.57
CA GLU A 31 2.63 -9.49 -2.45
C GLU A 31 1.42 -8.64 -2.02
N ASN A 32 1.17 -8.52 -0.71
CA ASN A 32 0.10 -7.67 -0.18
C ASN A 32 0.39 -6.19 -0.39
N PHE A 33 1.63 -5.75 -0.20
CA PHE A 33 2.07 -4.39 -0.50
C PHE A 33 1.85 -4.04 -1.98
N ASN A 34 2.30 -4.90 -2.89
CA ASN A 34 2.15 -4.70 -4.33
C ASN A 34 0.68 -4.61 -4.77
N LYS A 35 -0.22 -5.39 -4.15
CA LYS A 35 -1.67 -5.27 -4.39
C LYS A 35 -2.19 -3.88 -4.03
N VAL A 36 -1.77 -3.31 -2.89
CA VAL A 36 -2.20 -1.97 -2.47
C VAL A 36 -1.66 -0.89 -3.42
N ILE A 37 -0.40 -1.00 -3.86
CA ILE A 37 0.18 -0.09 -4.85
C ILE A 37 -0.57 -0.18 -6.19
N HIS A 38 -0.92 -1.39 -6.62
CA HIS A 38 -1.71 -1.60 -7.84
C HIS A 38 -3.10 -0.96 -7.74
N ASP A 39 -3.79 -1.16 -6.61
CA ASP A 39 -5.10 -0.54 -6.35
C ASP A 39 -5.02 1.00 -6.36
N LEU A 40 -3.96 1.57 -5.77
CA LEU A 40 -3.70 3.01 -5.79
C LEU A 40 -3.48 3.53 -7.22
N LYS A 41 -2.70 2.80 -8.02
CA LYS A 41 -2.44 3.13 -9.43
C LYS A 41 -3.74 3.16 -10.25
N ASN A 42 -4.67 2.23 -9.99
CA ASN A 42 -5.99 2.20 -10.62
C ASN A 42 -6.86 3.41 -10.23
N THR A 43 -6.58 4.06 -9.10
CA THR A 43 -7.24 5.32 -8.69
C THR A 43 -6.50 6.58 -9.15
N ASN A 44 -5.55 6.45 -10.08
CA ASN A 44 -4.70 7.52 -10.58
C ASN A 44 -3.79 8.15 -9.51
N ILE A 45 -3.48 7.41 -8.43
CA ILE A 45 -2.47 7.77 -7.43
C ILE A 45 -1.20 7.01 -7.76
N LYS A 46 -0.11 7.73 -8.03
CA LYS A 46 1.23 7.17 -8.10
C LYS A 46 1.99 7.59 -6.84
N ILE A 47 2.75 6.65 -6.30
CA ILE A 47 3.72 6.88 -5.23
C ILE A 47 5.09 6.69 -5.87
N ASP A 48 6.04 7.54 -5.54
CA ASP A 48 7.38 7.42 -6.09
C ASP A 48 8.02 6.08 -5.69
N ASP A 49 8.94 5.57 -6.51
CA ASP A 49 9.61 4.30 -6.22
C ASP A 49 10.48 4.41 -4.96
N GLU A 50 11.06 5.58 -4.67
CA GLU A 50 11.80 5.85 -3.43
C GLU A 50 10.87 5.79 -2.21
N ASP A 51 9.71 6.44 -2.29
CA ASP A 51 8.68 6.42 -1.23
C ASP A 51 8.13 4.99 -1.03
N GLN A 52 7.90 4.24 -2.10
CA GLN A 52 7.47 2.85 -2.03
C GLN A 52 8.49 1.99 -1.29
N ALA A 53 9.78 2.16 -1.61
CA ALA A 53 10.87 1.44 -0.94
C ALA A 53 10.93 1.78 0.56
N LEU A 54 10.84 3.07 0.91
CA LEU A 54 10.82 3.52 2.29
C LEU A 54 9.64 2.93 3.07
N ILE A 55 8.42 3.00 2.52
CA ILE A 55 7.22 2.48 3.19
C ILE A 55 7.32 0.96 3.35
N LEU A 56 7.82 0.24 2.34
CA LEU A 56 8.01 -1.20 2.43
C LEU A 56 8.99 -1.54 3.58
N LEU A 57 10.14 -0.88 3.65
CA LEU A 57 11.11 -1.07 4.73
C LEU A 57 10.54 -0.77 6.12
N CYS A 58 9.73 0.28 6.26
CA CYS A 58 9.05 0.62 7.52
C CYS A 58 7.90 -0.33 7.90
N SER A 59 7.45 -1.17 6.98
CA SER A 59 6.32 -2.09 7.18
C SER A 59 6.74 -3.52 7.51
N LEU A 60 8.03 -3.84 7.42
CA LEU A 60 8.59 -5.17 7.70
C LEU A 60 8.79 -5.43 9.20
#